data_AF-A0A7S0WRM2-F1
#
_entry.id   AF-A0A7S0WRM2-F1
#
_cell.length_a   1.000
_cell.length_b   1.000
_cell.length_c   1.000
_cell.angle_alpha   90.00
_cell.angle_beta   90.00
_cell.angle_gamma   90.00
#
_symmetry.space_group_name_H-M   'P 1'
#
loop_
_entity.id
_entity.type
_entity.pdbx_description
1 polymer ?
#
loop_
_entity_poly.entity_id
_entity_poly.type
_entity_poly.pdbx_seq_one_letter_code
_entity_poly.pdbx_strand_id
1 'polypeptide(L)'
;MLANRVAQGARTIAGRRAAMARPQLVKPVSAVAVMERPTTVSTAAEVHLVDEMLPLRTVALGPEASFFSRDEEGEAQGGWSAQFPEELAETLDERKQDQPGVWYLALSAAKGADAHKEEWFLAYEDGVKAWGSDVNPELDAILESDRAIERVFFGPKDAYIAQSTDGGLYWDNLPKDMDECLEELLEKHGGLEWAAMGPDGEWFLLAEDGEFWYDGLHPALDKALKEDKYGDLLRVRLGHDGFFLAQFEEATVWRANREFTDYMLA
;
A
#
# COMPACT_ATOMS: atom_id res chain seq x y z
N MET A 1 -14.43 32.41 -22.75
CA MET A 1 -13.22 32.70 -21.94
C MET A 1 -13.32 31.88 -20.67
N LEU A 2 -12.20 31.29 -20.23
CA LEU A 2 -12.03 30.24 -19.20
C LEU A 2 -12.14 28.80 -19.71
N ALA A 3 -10.99 28.25 -20.09
CA ALA A 3 -10.51 26.91 -19.71
C ALA A 3 -9.17 26.69 -20.42
N ASN A 4 -8.08 27.14 -19.79
CA ASN A 4 -6.73 26.73 -20.17
C ASN A 4 -5.91 26.72 -18.86
N ARG A 5 -6.22 25.75 -17.99
CA ARG A 5 -5.29 25.30 -16.98
C ARG A 5 -4.61 24.07 -17.57
N VAL A 6 -3.37 24.29 -17.99
CA VAL A 6 -2.44 23.23 -18.36
C VAL A 6 -2.18 22.41 -17.11
N ALA A 7 -2.55 21.12 -17.14
CA ALA A 7 -2.11 20.14 -16.17
C ALA A 7 -0.58 20.05 -16.24
N GLN A 8 0.09 20.66 -15.27
CA GLN A 8 1.47 20.35 -14.92
C GLN A 8 1.38 19.32 -13.80
N GLY A 9 1.86 18.09 -14.01
CA GLY A 9 1.82 17.12 -12.91
C GLY A 9 2.38 15.76 -13.25
N ALA A 10 1.57 14.91 -13.87
CA ALA A 10 1.91 13.49 -14.03
C ALA A 10 3.22 13.26 -14.80
N ARG A 11 4.26 12.83 -14.07
CA ARG A 11 5.49 12.28 -14.67
C ARG A 11 5.16 10.91 -15.23
N THR A 12 5.78 10.56 -16.35
CA THR A 12 5.62 9.25 -16.99
C THR A 12 6.98 8.75 -17.41
N ILE A 13 7.36 7.58 -16.91
CA ILE A 13 8.53 6.84 -17.37
C ILE A 13 8.03 5.48 -17.87
N ALA A 14 8.32 5.16 -19.13
CA ALA A 14 8.03 3.85 -19.69
C ALA A 14 9.17 2.88 -19.32
N GLY A 15 8.86 1.86 -18.51
CA GLY A 15 9.84 0.86 -18.05
C GLY A 15 10.34 -0.04 -19.20
N ARG A 16 11.65 -0.37 -19.18
CA ARG A 16 12.24 -1.44 -19.99
C ARG A 16 12.62 -2.59 -19.07
N ARG A 17 12.00 -3.76 -19.24
CA ARG A 17 12.41 -4.99 -18.53
C ARG A 17 13.79 -5.48 -19.00
N ALA A 18 14.74 -5.59 -18.07
CA ALA A 18 16.02 -6.26 -18.27
C ALA A 18 16.18 -7.39 -17.26
N ALA A 19 16.62 -8.58 -17.71
CA ALA A 19 16.93 -9.69 -16.82
C ALA A 19 18.32 -9.49 -16.18
N MET A 20 18.41 -9.41 -14.86
CA MET A 20 19.68 -9.23 -14.13
C MET A 20 19.78 -10.09 -12.88
N ALA A 21 21.02 -10.35 -12.45
CA ALA A 21 21.38 -11.20 -11.32
C ALA A 21 21.41 -10.41 -10.00
N ARG A 22 21.05 -11.10 -8.90
CA ARG A 22 20.87 -10.56 -7.53
C ARG A 22 22.08 -9.75 -7.00
N PRO A 23 21.92 -8.47 -6.60
CA PRO A 23 22.92 -7.69 -5.85
C PRO A 23 22.83 -7.90 -4.33
N GLN A 24 23.78 -7.31 -3.60
CA GLN A 24 23.86 -7.33 -2.13
C GLN A 24 23.38 -6.01 -1.52
N LEU A 25 22.59 -6.15 -0.45
CA LEU A 25 21.97 -5.12 0.40
C LEU A 25 22.87 -3.90 0.69
N VAL A 26 22.43 -2.70 0.31
CA VAL A 26 23.03 -1.42 0.73
C VAL A 26 22.20 -0.80 1.86
N LYS A 27 22.82 -0.51 3.00
CA LYS A 27 22.14 0.00 4.21
C LYS A 27 21.93 1.53 4.18
N PRO A 28 20.78 2.05 4.64
CA PRO A 28 20.56 3.50 4.75
C PRO A 28 21.20 4.15 5.99
N VAL A 29 21.38 5.47 5.87
CA VAL A 29 22.06 6.41 6.79
C VAL A 29 21.15 6.78 7.96
N SER A 30 21.72 6.86 9.18
CA SER A 30 20.98 7.15 10.42
C SER A 30 20.60 8.63 10.59
N ALA A 31 19.41 8.87 11.17
CA ALA A 31 19.05 10.13 11.83
C ALA A 31 18.49 9.87 13.25
N VAL A 32 18.88 10.74 14.19
CA VAL A 32 18.47 10.73 15.60
C VAL A 32 17.42 11.82 15.82
N ALA A 33 16.30 11.49 16.46
CA ALA A 33 15.37 12.49 16.99
C ALA A 33 14.90 12.11 18.41
N VAL A 34 14.93 13.11 19.29
CA VAL A 34 14.49 13.07 20.69
C VAL A 34 12.99 13.38 20.74
N MET A 35 12.24 12.55 21.46
CA MET A 35 10.78 12.60 21.51
C MET A 35 10.30 13.10 22.89
N GLU A 36 9.56 14.21 22.93
CA GLU A 36 8.72 14.58 24.07
C GLU A 36 7.30 14.00 23.91
N ARG A 37 6.70 13.55 25.02
CA ARG A 37 5.43 12.80 25.05
C ARG A 37 4.21 13.72 25.21
N PRO A 38 3.06 13.34 24.62
CA PRO A 38 1.75 13.62 25.19
C PRO A 38 1.08 12.37 25.75
N THR A 39 0.30 12.59 26.80
CA THR A 39 -0.38 11.61 27.64
C THR A 39 -1.80 11.34 27.13
N THR A 40 -2.02 10.18 26.53
CA THR A 40 -3.33 9.51 26.45
C THR A 40 -3.09 8.02 26.69
N VAL A 41 -4.02 7.35 27.38
CA VAL A 41 -3.95 5.91 27.64
C VAL A 41 -4.18 5.18 26.32
N SER A 42 -3.14 5.12 25.50
CA SER A 42 -3.04 4.24 24.35
C SER A 42 -2.79 2.84 24.92
N THR A 43 -3.74 1.92 24.74
CA THR A 43 -3.43 0.49 24.76
C THR A 43 -2.45 0.28 23.60
N ALA A 44 -1.16 0.32 23.89
CA ALA A 44 -0.12 0.21 22.88
C ALA A 44 -0.35 -1.08 22.09
N ALA A 45 -0.67 -0.96 20.80
CA ALA A 45 -0.78 -2.11 19.91
C ALA A 45 0.51 -2.93 19.97
N GLU A 46 0.38 -4.23 20.26
CA GLU A 46 1.49 -5.16 20.34
C GLU A 46 1.98 -5.53 18.93
N VAL A 47 3.24 -5.95 18.84
CA VAL A 47 3.83 -6.46 17.60
C VAL A 47 3.69 -7.97 17.62
N HIS A 48 3.09 -8.51 16.58
CA HIS A 48 2.85 -9.93 16.40
C HIS A 48 3.77 -10.47 15.30
N LEU A 49 4.26 -11.69 15.52
CA LEU A 49 5.10 -12.44 14.58
C LEU A 49 4.57 -13.87 14.56
N VAL A 50 4.35 -14.38 13.35
CA VAL A 50 4.12 -15.80 13.09
C VAL A 50 5.26 -16.28 12.20
N ASP A 51 5.92 -17.36 12.61
CA ASP A 51 7.02 -18.03 11.88
C ASP A 51 6.47 -18.87 10.72
N GLU A 52 5.52 -18.31 9.97
CA GLU A 52 4.93 -18.85 8.75
C GLU A 52 4.37 -17.68 7.92
N MET A 53 4.46 -17.80 6.59
CA MET A 53 3.77 -16.87 5.69
C MET A 53 2.27 -17.17 5.75
N LEU A 54 1.49 -16.21 6.27
CA LEU A 54 0.04 -16.34 6.24
C LEU A 54 -0.44 -16.30 4.78
N PRO A 55 -1.39 -17.18 4.39
CA PRO A 55 -1.86 -17.32 3.00
C PRO A 55 -2.81 -16.19 2.61
N LEU A 56 -2.42 -14.95 2.91
CA LEU A 56 -3.19 -13.76 2.58
C LEU A 56 -2.95 -13.43 1.12
N ARG A 57 -4.00 -13.50 0.30
CA ARG A 57 -3.94 -13.09 -1.09
C ARG A 57 -4.00 -11.57 -1.21
N THR A 58 -4.98 -10.96 -0.56
CA THR A 58 -5.19 -9.51 -0.59
C THR A 58 -5.34 -9.01 0.84
N VAL A 59 -4.61 -7.94 1.20
CA VAL A 59 -4.83 -7.18 2.42
C VAL A 59 -4.80 -5.70 2.07
N ALA A 60 -5.74 -4.94 2.61
CA ALA A 60 -5.73 -3.49 2.61
C ALA A 60 -5.93 -2.99 4.04
N LEU A 61 -5.16 -1.98 4.44
CA LEU A 61 -5.30 -1.28 5.71
C LEU A 61 -5.85 0.11 5.39
N GLY A 62 -6.96 0.47 6.00
CA GLY A 62 -7.68 1.72 5.76
C GLY A 62 -7.64 2.66 6.97
N PRO A 63 -8.44 3.74 6.92
CA PRO A 63 -8.56 4.70 8.00
C PRO A 63 -9.17 4.07 9.25
N GLU A 64 -8.89 4.68 10.41
CA GLU A 64 -9.48 4.30 11.70
C GLU A 64 -9.30 2.82 12.07
N ALA A 65 -8.20 2.21 11.65
CA ALA A 65 -7.92 0.78 11.85
C ALA A 65 -8.84 -0.18 11.09
N SER A 66 -9.47 0.31 10.02
CA SER A 66 -10.17 -0.55 9.11
C SER A 66 -9.23 -1.44 8.32
N PHE A 67 -9.72 -2.62 7.95
CA PHE A 67 -8.95 -3.55 7.14
C PHE A 67 -9.86 -4.39 6.26
N PHE A 68 -9.33 -4.80 5.12
CA PHE A 68 -9.89 -5.87 4.31
C PHE A 68 -8.81 -6.93 4.19
N SER A 69 -9.21 -8.18 4.20
CA SER A 69 -8.31 -9.27 3.88
C SER A 69 -9.04 -10.38 3.13
N ARG A 70 -8.30 -11.19 2.39
CA ARG A 70 -8.79 -12.36 1.67
C ARG A 70 -7.67 -13.38 1.57
N ASP A 71 -8.00 -14.65 1.78
CA ASP A 71 -7.04 -15.75 1.65
C ASP A 71 -6.85 -16.21 0.18
N GLU A 72 -5.96 -17.18 -0.02
CA GLU A 72 -5.68 -17.78 -1.34
C GLU A 72 -6.83 -18.65 -1.88
N GLU A 73 -7.56 -19.34 -1.01
CA GLU A 73 -8.70 -20.19 -1.40
C GLU A 73 -9.85 -19.37 -1.98
N GLY A 74 -9.81 -18.06 -1.74
CA GLY A 74 -10.73 -17.11 -2.32
C GLY A 74 -12.10 -17.18 -1.67
N GLU A 75 -12.25 -17.95 -0.59
CA GLU A 75 -13.42 -17.89 0.26
C GLU A 75 -13.53 -16.46 0.78
N ALA A 76 -14.70 -15.86 0.58
CA ALA A 76 -15.03 -14.53 1.06
C ALA A 76 -15.25 -14.53 2.58
N GLN A 77 -14.42 -15.22 3.35
CA GLN A 77 -14.25 -14.91 4.77
C GLN A 77 -13.39 -13.66 4.94
N GLY A 78 -13.49 -12.70 4.02
CA GLY A 78 -12.82 -11.43 4.18
C GLY A 78 -13.42 -10.73 5.38
N GLY A 79 -12.69 -10.71 6.48
CA GLY A 79 -13.01 -9.84 7.60
C GLY A 79 -12.86 -8.41 7.12
N TRP A 80 -13.92 -7.62 7.29
CA TRP A 80 -13.82 -6.18 7.27
C TRP A 80 -14.36 -5.59 8.56
N SER A 81 -13.66 -4.60 9.08
CA SER A 81 -14.15 -3.81 10.21
C SER A 81 -15.35 -2.95 9.78
N ALA A 82 -16.19 -2.52 10.73
CA ALA A 82 -17.40 -1.74 10.47
C ALA A 82 -17.21 -0.34 9.83
N GLN A 83 -15.99 0.08 9.50
CA GLN A 83 -15.64 1.44 9.07
C GLN A 83 -15.15 1.51 7.62
N PHE A 84 -15.74 0.71 6.74
CA PHE A 84 -15.47 0.79 5.31
C PHE A 84 -16.22 1.95 4.65
N PRO A 85 -15.68 2.51 3.56
CA PRO A 85 -16.42 3.42 2.72
C PRO A 85 -17.71 2.76 2.22
N GLU A 86 -18.85 3.44 2.38
CA GLU A 86 -20.17 2.88 2.04
C GLU A 86 -20.20 2.45 0.56
N GLU A 87 -19.66 3.27 -0.35
CA GLU A 87 -19.57 2.97 -1.78
C GLU A 87 -18.75 1.70 -2.06
N LEU A 88 -17.66 1.48 -1.32
CA LEU A 88 -16.84 0.27 -1.45
C LEU A 88 -17.58 -0.96 -0.91
N ALA A 89 -18.25 -0.83 0.24
CA ALA A 89 -19.04 -1.92 0.81
C ALA A 89 -20.16 -2.35 -0.14
N GLU A 90 -20.90 -1.39 -0.70
CA GLU A 90 -21.92 -1.65 -1.73
C GLU A 90 -21.32 -2.32 -2.97
N THR A 91 -20.17 -1.82 -3.46
CA THR A 91 -19.45 -2.39 -4.62
C THR A 91 -19.04 -3.84 -4.38
N LEU A 92 -18.60 -4.18 -3.16
CA LEU A 92 -18.23 -5.54 -2.77
C LEU A 92 -19.47 -6.45 -2.62
N ASP A 93 -20.56 -5.94 -2.04
CA ASP A 93 -21.81 -6.68 -1.83
C ASP A 93 -22.56 -6.96 -3.15
N GLU A 94 -22.45 -6.07 -4.14
CA GLU A 94 -23.01 -6.28 -5.48
C GLU A 94 -22.30 -7.41 -6.24
N ARG A 95 -21.08 -7.75 -5.83
CA ARG A 95 -20.31 -8.85 -6.45
C ARG A 95 -20.94 -10.19 -6.08
N LYS A 96 -21.40 -10.93 -7.08
CA LYS A 96 -22.06 -12.23 -6.85
C LYS A 96 -21.04 -13.29 -6.42
N GLN A 97 -21.51 -14.26 -5.63
CA GLN A 97 -20.67 -15.37 -5.14
C GLN A 97 -20.03 -16.22 -6.26
N ASP A 98 -20.63 -16.28 -7.45
CA ASP A 98 -20.10 -17.02 -8.60
C ASP A 98 -19.13 -16.21 -9.47
N GLN A 99 -18.89 -14.94 -9.12
CA GLN A 99 -17.96 -14.07 -9.85
C GLN A 99 -16.54 -14.16 -9.28
N PRO A 100 -15.51 -13.90 -10.11
CA PRO A 100 -14.13 -13.88 -9.65
C PRO A 100 -13.96 -12.82 -8.56
N GLY A 101 -13.25 -13.19 -7.49
CA GLY A 101 -13.14 -12.35 -6.33
C GLY A 101 -12.11 -11.22 -6.49
N VAL A 102 -11.87 -10.52 -5.38
CA VAL A 102 -10.92 -9.42 -5.31
C VAL A 102 -9.50 -9.92 -5.48
N TRP A 103 -8.79 -9.40 -6.49
CA TRP A 103 -7.36 -9.63 -6.68
C TRP A 103 -6.52 -8.59 -5.94
N TYR A 104 -6.93 -7.33 -6.04
CA TYR A 104 -6.24 -6.21 -5.43
C TYR A 104 -7.23 -5.20 -4.86
N LEU A 105 -6.93 -4.69 -3.67
CA LEU A 105 -7.64 -3.58 -3.05
C LEU A 105 -6.60 -2.64 -2.43
N ALA A 106 -6.82 -1.34 -2.64
CA ALA A 106 -6.10 -0.27 -1.96
C ALA A 106 -7.09 0.71 -1.36
N LEU A 107 -6.77 1.17 -0.16
CA LEU A 107 -7.52 2.16 0.59
C LEU A 107 -6.56 3.32 0.89
N SER A 108 -7.04 4.55 0.78
CA SER A 108 -6.29 5.72 1.22
C SER A 108 -6.28 5.78 2.74
N ALA A 109 -5.11 6.05 3.31
CA ALA A 109 -4.93 6.27 4.74
C ALA A 109 -5.15 7.77 5.08
N ALA A 110 -6.18 8.40 4.51
CA ALA A 110 -6.41 9.83 4.74
C ALA A 110 -6.64 10.13 6.25
N LYS A 111 -6.02 11.19 6.77
CA LYS A 111 -6.11 11.61 8.17
C LYS A 111 -6.52 13.08 8.29
N GLY A 112 -7.24 13.40 9.37
CA GLY A 112 -7.53 14.77 9.76
C GLY A 112 -8.67 15.40 8.96
N ALA A 113 -8.53 16.67 8.57
CA ALA A 113 -9.59 17.39 7.85
C ALA A 113 -9.95 16.78 6.49
N ASP A 114 -9.03 15.99 5.92
CA ASP A 114 -9.19 15.29 4.66
C ASP A 114 -9.62 13.82 4.84
N ALA A 115 -9.83 13.35 6.09
CA ALA A 115 -10.27 11.97 6.38
C ALA A 115 -11.63 11.62 5.76
N HIS A 116 -12.37 12.60 5.25
CA HIS A 116 -13.62 12.39 4.52
C HIS A 116 -13.42 11.91 3.09
N LYS A 117 -12.19 12.00 2.54
CA LYS A 117 -11.87 11.46 1.22
C LYS A 117 -11.47 10.00 1.38
N GLU A 118 -12.46 9.14 1.29
CA GLU A 118 -12.27 7.70 1.32
C GLU A 118 -11.93 7.20 -0.09
N GLU A 119 -10.72 7.52 -0.55
CA GLU A 119 -10.27 7.03 -1.85
C GLU A 119 -9.98 5.53 -1.76
N TRP A 120 -10.48 4.78 -2.73
CA TRP A 120 -10.22 3.36 -2.84
C TRP A 120 -10.10 2.95 -4.30
N PHE A 121 -9.38 1.86 -4.54
CA PHE A 121 -9.22 1.24 -5.84
C PHE A 121 -9.30 -0.27 -5.68
N LEU A 122 -10.12 -0.88 -6.52
CA LEU A 122 -10.46 -2.29 -6.48
C LEU A 122 -10.23 -2.91 -7.86
N ALA A 123 -9.53 -4.03 -7.90
CA ALA A 123 -9.40 -4.85 -9.09
C ALA A 123 -9.75 -6.31 -8.79
N TYR A 124 -10.59 -6.88 -9.64
CA TYR A 124 -11.03 -8.26 -9.57
C TYR A 124 -10.16 -9.17 -10.43
N GLU A 125 -10.22 -10.47 -10.17
CA GLU A 125 -9.46 -11.50 -10.90
C GLU A 125 -9.84 -11.62 -12.39
N ASP A 126 -11.01 -11.13 -12.81
CA ASP A 126 -11.42 -11.05 -14.22
C ASP A 126 -10.96 -9.76 -14.92
N GLY A 127 -10.21 -8.90 -14.22
CA GLY A 127 -9.72 -7.63 -14.73
C GLY A 127 -10.75 -6.50 -14.66
N VAL A 128 -11.96 -6.73 -14.14
CA VAL A 128 -12.91 -5.66 -13.81
C VAL A 128 -12.31 -4.79 -12.70
N LYS A 129 -12.51 -3.48 -12.80
CA LYS A 129 -11.98 -2.48 -11.86
C LYS A 129 -13.08 -1.54 -11.42
N ALA A 130 -12.95 -1.04 -10.20
CA ALA A 130 -13.80 -0.01 -9.64
C ALA A 130 -12.95 0.89 -8.73
N TRP A 131 -13.35 2.14 -8.55
CA TRP A 131 -12.70 3.08 -7.66
C TRP A 131 -13.72 4.07 -7.09
N GLY A 132 -13.38 4.67 -5.95
CA GLY A 132 -14.26 5.60 -5.25
C GLY A 132 -14.48 6.90 -6.04
N SER A 133 -15.66 7.47 -5.86
CA SER A 133 -16.04 8.74 -6.51
C SER A 133 -15.24 9.97 -6.04
N ASP A 134 -14.56 9.87 -4.90
CA ASP A 134 -13.74 10.94 -4.31
C ASP A 134 -12.24 10.86 -4.67
N VAL A 135 -11.86 9.97 -5.60
CA VAL A 135 -10.46 9.85 -6.05
C VAL A 135 -9.95 11.17 -6.65
N ASN A 136 -8.67 11.48 -6.40
CA ASN A 136 -7.95 12.60 -7.01
C ASN A 136 -8.29 12.74 -8.51
N PRO A 137 -8.73 13.92 -9.00
CA PRO A 137 -9.17 14.09 -10.40
C PRO A 137 -8.12 13.74 -11.46
N GLU A 138 -6.82 13.91 -11.16
CA GLU A 138 -5.76 13.50 -12.09
C GLU A 138 -5.63 11.97 -12.13
N LEU A 139 -5.75 11.30 -10.99
CA LEU A 139 -5.79 9.85 -10.91
C LEU A 139 -7.06 9.29 -11.57
N ASP A 140 -8.22 9.91 -11.33
CA ASP A 140 -9.48 9.53 -11.97
C ASP A 140 -9.37 9.55 -13.51
N ALA A 141 -8.80 10.62 -14.08
CA ALA A 141 -8.53 10.69 -15.51
C ALA A 141 -7.55 9.62 -16.02
N ILE A 142 -6.60 9.16 -15.18
CA ILE A 142 -5.70 8.05 -15.50
C ILE A 142 -6.46 6.71 -15.46
N LEU A 143 -7.33 6.52 -14.46
CA LEU A 143 -8.14 5.30 -14.29
C LEU A 143 -9.20 5.14 -15.38
N GLU A 144 -9.80 6.24 -15.85
CA GLU A 144 -10.73 6.28 -16.99
C GLU A 144 -10.04 6.02 -18.34
N SER A 145 -8.71 6.11 -18.40
CA SER A 145 -7.97 5.95 -19.65
C SER A 145 -7.72 4.48 -20.03
N ASP A 146 -7.38 4.23 -21.30
CA ASP A 146 -7.04 2.88 -21.81
C ASP A 146 -5.70 2.31 -21.28
N ARG A 147 -5.12 2.90 -20.21
CA ARG A 147 -3.77 2.55 -19.70
C ARG A 147 -3.69 1.24 -18.92
N ALA A 148 -4.78 0.48 -18.83
CA ALA A 148 -4.82 -0.82 -18.16
C ALA A 148 -4.17 -0.79 -16.74
N ILE A 149 -4.55 0.17 -15.90
CA ILE A 149 -4.03 0.31 -14.52
C ILE A 149 -4.36 -0.93 -13.69
N GLU A 150 -3.36 -1.65 -13.20
CA GLU A 150 -3.55 -2.86 -12.39
C GLU A 150 -3.51 -2.58 -10.88
N ARG A 151 -2.71 -1.61 -10.46
CA ARG A 151 -2.50 -1.31 -9.04
C ARG A 151 -2.48 0.19 -8.80
N VAL A 152 -3.01 0.58 -7.66
CA VAL A 152 -2.92 1.94 -7.13
C VAL A 152 -2.42 1.84 -5.70
N PHE A 153 -1.45 2.67 -5.34
CA PHE A 153 -0.92 2.83 -3.99
C PHE A 153 -1.26 4.23 -3.53
N PHE A 154 -2.17 4.37 -2.59
CA PHE A 154 -2.54 5.66 -2.00
C PHE A 154 -1.58 6.05 -0.89
N GLY A 155 -1.39 7.35 -0.71
CA GLY A 155 -0.62 7.96 0.36
C GLY A 155 -1.27 9.22 0.91
N PRO A 156 -0.58 9.94 1.79
CA PRO A 156 -1.14 11.12 2.43
C PRO A 156 -1.30 12.29 1.45
N LYS A 157 -2.26 13.19 1.69
CA LYS A 157 -2.44 14.44 0.92
C LYS A 157 -2.66 14.21 -0.59
N ASP A 158 -3.60 13.33 -0.93
CA ASP A 158 -3.92 12.95 -2.31
C ASP A 158 -2.70 12.36 -3.08
N ALA A 159 -1.70 11.83 -2.37
CA ALA A 159 -0.55 11.16 -2.98
C ALA A 159 -0.95 9.82 -3.55
N TYR A 160 -0.43 9.50 -4.73
CA TYR A 160 -0.66 8.19 -5.34
C TYR A 160 0.50 7.72 -6.20
N ILE A 161 0.58 6.40 -6.38
CA ILE A 161 1.27 5.74 -7.48
C ILE A 161 0.25 4.82 -8.17
N ALA A 162 0.03 5.00 -9.47
CA ALA A 162 -0.74 4.11 -10.31
C ALA A 162 0.19 3.35 -11.26
N GLN A 163 0.04 2.04 -11.30
CA GLN A 163 0.84 1.12 -12.10
C GLN A 163 -0.01 0.43 -13.15
N SER A 164 0.38 0.51 -14.41
CA SER A 164 -0.24 -0.20 -15.52
C SER A 164 0.32 -1.60 -15.69
N THR A 165 -0.46 -2.48 -16.35
CA THR A 165 -0.06 -3.87 -16.64
C THR A 165 1.21 -3.99 -17.49
N ASP A 166 1.60 -2.94 -18.21
CA ASP A 166 2.83 -2.90 -19.02
C ASP A 166 4.04 -2.35 -18.24
N GLY A 167 3.89 -2.09 -16.94
CA GLY A 167 4.93 -1.57 -16.06
C GLY A 167 5.10 -0.05 -16.10
N GLY A 168 4.22 0.68 -16.81
CA GLY A 168 4.16 2.13 -16.73
C GLY A 168 3.74 2.61 -15.34
N LEU A 169 4.37 3.68 -14.86
CA LEU A 169 4.04 4.31 -13.58
C LEU A 169 3.59 5.76 -13.77
N TYR A 170 2.61 6.14 -12.96
CA TYR A 170 2.08 7.50 -12.84
C TYR A 170 1.99 7.84 -11.36
N TRP A 171 2.46 9.01 -10.96
CA TRP A 171 2.44 9.40 -9.57
C TRP A 171 2.32 10.91 -9.41
N ASP A 172 1.80 11.32 -8.26
CA ASP A 172 1.73 12.72 -7.83
C ASP A 172 1.76 12.81 -6.29
N ASN A 173 2.11 14.00 -5.79
CA ASN A 173 2.13 14.38 -4.36
C ASN A 173 2.87 13.41 -3.41
N LEU A 174 3.87 12.67 -3.91
CA LEU A 174 4.58 11.68 -3.09
C LEU A 174 5.20 12.30 -1.81
N PRO A 175 5.27 11.51 -0.71
CA PRO A 175 6.05 11.85 0.47
C PRO A 175 7.46 12.34 0.14
N LYS A 176 8.02 13.13 1.07
CA LYS A 176 9.35 13.72 0.92
C LYS A 176 10.40 12.63 0.60
N ASP A 177 11.30 12.94 -0.33
CA ASP A 177 12.40 12.08 -0.80
C ASP A 177 11.97 10.79 -1.54
N MET A 178 10.69 10.41 -1.50
CA MET A 178 10.18 9.21 -2.19
C MET A 178 10.24 9.34 -3.71
N ASP A 179 10.01 10.54 -4.27
CA ASP A 179 10.10 10.80 -5.73
C ASP A 179 11.50 10.49 -6.27
N GLU A 180 12.54 10.95 -5.58
CA GLU A 180 13.93 10.70 -5.96
C GLU A 180 14.29 9.21 -5.86
N CYS A 181 13.84 8.53 -4.78
CA CYS A 181 14.05 7.08 -4.62
C CYS A 181 13.29 6.26 -5.67
N LEU A 182 12.07 6.67 -6.04
CA LEU A 182 11.29 6.00 -7.08
C LEU A 182 11.96 6.15 -8.45
N GLU A 183 12.46 7.34 -8.78
CA GLU A 183 13.20 7.57 -10.03
C GLU A 183 14.49 6.71 -10.08
N GLU A 184 15.25 6.63 -8.99
CA GLU A 184 16.44 5.78 -8.89
C GLU A 184 16.08 4.29 -9.04
N LEU A 185 15.01 3.85 -8.38
CA LEU A 185 14.49 2.49 -8.48
C LEU A 185 14.20 2.12 -9.94
N LEU A 186 13.49 3.00 -10.66
CA LEU A 186 13.12 2.75 -12.06
C LEU A 186 14.34 2.75 -13.00
N GLU A 187 15.35 3.56 -12.71
CA GLU A 187 16.57 3.62 -13.53
C GLU A 187 17.44 2.36 -13.36
N LYS A 188 17.54 1.83 -12.14
CA LYS A 188 18.56 0.83 -11.78
C LYS A 188 18.03 -0.58 -11.52
N HIS A 189 16.77 -0.72 -11.11
CA HIS A 189 16.25 -1.95 -10.49
C HIS A 189 15.08 -2.60 -11.25
N GLY A 190 14.89 -2.25 -12.52
CA GLY A 190 13.98 -2.95 -13.45
C GLY A 190 12.52 -2.52 -13.40
N GLY A 191 12.02 -2.12 -12.23
CA GLY A 191 10.65 -1.65 -12.06
C GLY A 191 10.18 -1.69 -10.61
N LEU A 192 9.01 -1.10 -10.36
CA LEU A 192 8.34 -1.15 -9.05
C LEU A 192 7.58 -2.47 -8.91
N GLU A 193 7.96 -3.28 -7.93
CA GLU A 193 7.20 -4.47 -7.55
C GLU A 193 6.10 -4.12 -6.54
N TRP A 194 6.40 -3.27 -5.55
CA TRP A 194 5.43 -2.91 -4.52
C TRP A 194 5.71 -1.54 -3.92
N ALA A 195 4.65 -0.85 -3.49
CA ALA A 195 4.76 0.36 -2.69
C ALA A 195 3.78 0.35 -1.52
N ALA A 196 4.09 1.13 -0.48
CA ALA A 196 3.16 1.47 0.57
C ALA A 196 3.46 2.88 1.08
N MET A 197 2.42 3.62 1.40
CA MET A 197 2.52 4.95 2.01
C MET A 197 1.61 4.99 3.23
N GLY A 198 2.15 5.47 4.35
CA GLY A 198 1.46 5.67 5.60
C GLY A 198 0.86 7.07 5.72
N PRO A 199 -0.14 7.24 6.59
CA PRO A 199 -0.85 8.50 6.79
C PRO A 199 0.02 9.64 7.31
N ASP A 200 1.10 9.32 8.04
CA ASP A 200 1.95 10.29 8.71
C ASP A 200 3.25 10.55 7.90
N GLY A 201 3.27 10.13 6.63
CA GLY A 201 4.37 10.37 5.68
C GLY A 201 5.38 9.24 5.60
N GLU A 202 5.14 8.13 6.30
CA GLU A 202 5.93 6.91 6.13
C GLU A 202 5.78 6.37 4.71
N TRP A 203 6.84 5.77 4.17
CA TRP A 203 6.73 5.14 2.86
C TRP A 203 7.71 3.98 2.72
N PHE A 204 7.39 3.10 1.78
CA PHE A 204 8.16 1.92 1.44
C PHE A 204 8.03 1.64 -0.07
N LEU A 205 9.15 1.30 -0.71
CA LEU A 205 9.26 0.93 -2.12
C LEU A 205 10.04 -0.38 -2.24
N LEU A 206 9.53 -1.35 -2.99
CA LEU A 206 10.18 -2.62 -3.34
C LEU A 206 10.33 -2.71 -4.85
N ALA A 207 11.54 -2.99 -5.31
CA ALA A 207 11.84 -3.19 -6.72
C ALA A 207 11.63 -4.64 -7.17
N GLU A 208 11.51 -4.86 -8.48
CA GLU A 208 11.41 -6.20 -9.10
C GLU A 208 12.63 -7.09 -8.78
N ASP A 209 13.80 -6.51 -8.47
CA ASP A 209 15.01 -7.26 -8.11
C ASP A 209 15.15 -7.57 -6.60
N GLY A 210 14.19 -7.13 -5.79
CA GLY A 210 14.15 -7.34 -4.34
C GLY A 210 14.83 -6.25 -3.51
N GLU A 211 15.49 -5.27 -4.12
CA GLU A 211 15.99 -4.09 -3.38
C GLU A 211 14.82 -3.22 -2.92
N PHE A 212 14.97 -2.56 -1.78
CA PHE A 212 13.91 -1.73 -1.21
C PHE A 212 14.42 -0.47 -0.51
N TRP A 213 13.57 0.57 -0.49
CA TRP A 213 13.81 1.85 0.16
C TRP A 213 12.63 2.19 1.04
N TYR A 214 12.88 2.93 2.12
CA TYR A 214 11.83 3.37 3.02
C TYR A 214 12.27 4.57 3.84
N ASP A 215 11.29 5.30 4.37
CA ASP A 215 11.50 6.32 5.40
C ASP A 215 10.32 6.37 6.36
N GLY A 216 10.56 6.89 7.56
CA GLY A 216 9.53 7.15 8.57
C GLY A 216 8.89 5.92 9.23
N LEU A 217 9.29 4.69 8.87
CA LEU A 217 8.65 3.46 9.35
C LEU A 217 8.66 3.32 10.88
N HIS A 218 7.63 2.64 11.40
CA HIS A 218 7.56 2.26 12.81
C HIS A 218 8.81 1.44 13.23
N PRO A 219 9.42 1.69 14.41
CA PRO A 219 10.68 1.05 14.81
C PRO A 219 10.66 -0.49 14.79
N ALA A 220 9.51 -1.10 15.07
CA ALA A 220 9.37 -2.56 15.00
C ALA A 220 9.43 -3.10 13.57
N LEU A 221 8.86 -2.38 12.60
CA LEU A 221 8.95 -2.73 11.19
C LEU A 221 10.38 -2.51 10.67
N ASP A 222 10.99 -1.36 10.98
CA ASP A 222 12.39 -1.08 10.64
C ASP A 222 13.33 -2.17 11.18
N LYS A 223 13.09 -2.64 12.40
CA LYS A 223 13.82 -3.78 12.97
C LYS A 223 13.59 -5.07 12.16
N ALA A 224 12.34 -5.40 11.86
CA ALA A 224 12.01 -6.62 11.11
C ALA A 224 12.65 -6.64 9.71
N LEU A 225 12.64 -5.51 9.00
CA LEU A 225 13.26 -5.35 7.67
C LEU A 225 14.79 -5.50 7.68
N LYS A 226 15.43 -5.32 8.84
CA LYS A 226 16.88 -5.49 9.01
C LYS A 226 17.28 -6.90 9.45
N GLU A 227 16.32 -7.76 9.76
CA GLU A 227 16.56 -9.13 10.20
C GLU A 227 16.57 -10.09 9.00
N ASP A 228 17.71 -10.71 8.71
CA ASP A 228 17.93 -11.62 7.58
C ASP A 228 17.37 -13.05 7.79
N LYS A 229 16.42 -13.22 8.71
CA LYS A 229 15.96 -14.55 9.14
C LYS A 229 14.54 -14.89 8.67
N TYR A 230 13.89 -13.99 7.94
CA TYR A 230 12.51 -14.15 7.51
C TYR A 230 12.38 -14.52 6.02
N GLY A 231 13.50 -14.65 5.30
CA GLY A 231 13.53 -14.86 3.85
C GLY A 231 13.33 -13.57 3.06
N ASP A 232 13.05 -13.71 1.76
CA ASP A 232 12.85 -12.55 0.88
C ASP A 232 11.57 -11.78 1.30
N LEU A 233 11.62 -10.45 1.25
CA LEU A 233 10.49 -9.59 1.57
C LEU A 233 9.51 -9.56 0.39
N LEU A 234 8.24 -9.88 0.65
CA LEU A 234 7.22 -9.95 -0.40
C LEU A 234 6.42 -8.66 -0.50
N ARG A 235 5.98 -8.11 0.64
CA ARG A 235 5.13 -6.90 0.67
C ARG A 235 5.07 -6.27 2.04
N VAL A 236 4.86 -4.96 2.03
CA VAL A 236 4.56 -4.15 3.20
C VAL A 236 3.24 -3.42 2.98
N ARG A 237 2.40 -3.36 4.01
CA ARG A 237 1.25 -2.48 4.10
C ARG A 237 1.45 -1.57 5.29
N LEU A 238 1.14 -0.30 5.10
CA LEU A 238 1.19 0.73 6.13
C LEU A 238 -0.24 1.22 6.39
N GLY A 239 -0.58 1.40 7.66
CA GLY A 239 -1.87 1.88 8.11
C GLY A 239 -1.73 2.94 9.20
N HIS A 240 -2.85 3.32 9.80
CA HIS A 240 -2.88 4.36 10.85
C HIS A 240 -2.17 3.98 12.14
N ASP A 241 -1.75 5.00 12.88
CA ASP A 241 -1.18 4.87 14.23
C ASP A 241 0.04 3.93 14.31
N GLY A 242 0.84 3.90 13.24
CA GLY A 242 1.99 3.03 13.08
C GLY A 242 1.62 1.56 12.87
N PHE A 243 0.42 1.29 12.34
CA PHE A 243 0.03 -0.04 11.95
C PHE A 243 0.75 -0.47 10.70
N PHE A 244 1.10 -1.73 10.65
CA PHE A 244 1.73 -2.31 9.50
C PHE A 244 1.46 -3.81 9.43
N LEU A 245 1.61 -4.35 8.23
CA LEU A 245 1.75 -5.76 7.97
C LEU A 245 2.90 -5.94 6.97
N ALA A 246 3.87 -6.76 7.32
CA ALA A 246 4.98 -7.15 6.47
C ALA A 246 4.94 -8.66 6.28
N GLN A 247 4.92 -9.08 5.02
CA GLN A 247 4.98 -10.49 4.63
C GLN A 247 6.34 -10.78 4.02
N PHE A 248 6.98 -11.79 4.58
CA PHE A 248 8.22 -12.38 4.10
C PHE A 248 7.92 -13.81 3.65
N GLU A 249 8.86 -14.46 2.96
CA GLU A 249 8.71 -15.86 2.54
C GLU A 249 8.50 -16.84 3.71
N GLU A 250 9.14 -16.59 4.86
CA GLU A 250 9.13 -17.50 6.01
C GLU A 250 8.35 -16.96 7.21
N ALA A 251 7.84 -15.73 7.14
CA ALA A 251 7.16 -15.11 8.28
C ALA A 251 6.17 -14.01 7.90
N THR A 252 5.23 -13.76 8.81
CA THR A 252 4.38 -12.56 8.76
C THR A 252 4.54 -11.78 10.05
N VAL A 253 4.84 -10.48 9.94
CA VAL A 253 4.99 -9.56 11.07
C VAL A 253 3.99 -8.44 10.93
N TRP A 254 3.22 -8.17 11.98
CA TRP A 254 2.26 -7.06 11.95
C TRP A 254 2.14 -6.36 13.29
N ARG A 255 1.62 -5.15 13.23
CA ARG A 255 1.13 -4.38 14.38
C ARG A 255 -0.17 -3.74 13.95
N ALA A 256 -1.25 -4.03 14.64
CA ALA A 256 -2.58 -3.53 14.29
C ALA A 256 -3.47 -3.42 15.53
N ASN A 257 -4.74 -3.05 15.33
CA ASN A 257 -5.72 -3.11 16.39
C ASN A 257 -6.00 -4.57 16.79
N ARG A 258 -6.74 -4.73 17.89
CA ARG A 258 -7.12 -6.05 18.39
C ARG A 258 -8.00 -6.81 17.40
N GLU A 259 -8.92 -6.14 16.72
CA GLU A 259 -9.84 -6.78 15.77
C GLU A 259 -9.10 -7.45 14.61
N PHE A 260 -8.18 -6.73 13.97
CA PHE A 260 -7.31 -7.28 12.94
C PHE A 260 -6.45 -8.41 13.50
N THR A 261 -5.90 -8.24 14.69
CA THR A 261 -5.03 -9.27 15.30
C THR A 261 -5.82 -10.54 15.60
N ASP A 262 -7.00 -10.43 16.19
CA ASP A 262 -7.88 -11.56 16.48
C ASP A 262 -8.29 -12.26 15.18
N TYR A 263 -8.55 -11.51 14.10
CA TYR A 263 -8.80 -12.05 12.77
C TYR A 263 -7.59 -12.80 12.18
N MET A 264 -6.40 -12.23 12.26
CA MET A 264 -5.17 -12.82 11.72
C MET A 264 -4.73 -14.09 12.45
N LEU A 265 -5.23 -14.32 13.67
CA LEU A 265 -4.90 -15.47 14.52
C LEU A 265 -6.01 -16.53 14.55
N ALA A 266 -7.16 -16.29 13.92
CA ALA A 266 -8.29 -17.21 13.87
C ALA A 266 -8.07 -18.32 12.84
#